data_AF-A0A659UAH9-F1
#
_entry.id   AF-A0A659UAH9-F1
#
_cell.length_a   1.000
_cell.length_b   1.000
_cell.length_c   1.000
_cell.angle_alpha   90.00
_cell.angle_beta   90.00
_cell.angle_gamma   90.00
#
_symmetry.space_group_name_H-M   'P 1'
#
loop_
_entity.id
_entity.type
_entity.pdbx_description
1 polymer ?
#
loop_
_entity_poly.entity_id
_entity_poly.type
_entity_poly.pdbx_seq_one_letter_code
_entity_poly.pdbx_strand_id
1 'polypeptide(L)'
;GAVVIYGAVLRFTPFGRYVYAIGGNEEAARLSGIAAGRVKIATYAVSGLLAGVAAVLYVAQYRQGKPDAGAGLELDAIAAVVIGGTSLMGGRGSLIGTFCGVLIFGLLS
;
A
#
# COMPACT_ATOMS: atom_id res chain seq x y z
N GLY A 1 3.49 -12.50 -8.59
CA GLY A 1 2.25 -13.06 -7.99
C GLY A 1 1.38 -12.00 -7.36
N ALA A 2 1.73 -11.51 -6.17
CA ALA A 2 0.92 -10.57 -5.39
C ALA A 2 0.54 -9.29 -6.16
N VAL A 3 1.48 -8.65 -6.84
CA VAL A 3 1.25 -7.42 -7.65
C VAL A 3 0.14 -7.62 -8.70
N VAL A 4 0.11 -8.79 -9.35
CA VAL A 4 -0.91 -9.12 -10.36
C VAL A 4 -2.27 -9.31 -9.70
N ILE A 5 -2.33 -9.98 -8.56
CA ILE A 5 -3.57 -10.19 -7.79
C ILE A 5 -4.12 -8.85 -7.31
N TYR A 6 -3.30 -8.01 -6.68
CA TYR A 6 -3.71 -6.69 -6.22
C TYR A 6 -4.11 -5.76 -7.36
N GLY A 7 -3.37 -5.80 -8.48
CA GLY A 7 -3.72 -5.06 -9.69
C GLY A 7 -5.07 -5.48 -10.25
N ALA A 8 -5.34 -6.79 -10.29
CA ALA A 8 -6.62 -7.32 -10.73
C ALA A 8 -7.76 -6.94 -9.78
N VAL A 9 -7.56 -7.03 -8.46
CA VAL A 9 -8.54 -6.61 -7.46
C VAL A 9 -8.84 -5.12 -7.63
N LEU A 10 -7.82 -4.25 -7.72
CA LEU A 10 -8.04 -2.82 -7.86
C LEU A 10 -8.73 -2.45 -9.19
N ARG A 11 -8.44 -3.17 -10.28
CA ARG A 11 -8.99 -2.85 -11.61
C ARG A 11 -10.38 -3.44 -11.84
N PHE A 12 -10.64 -4.65 -11.36
CA PHE A 12 -11.84 -5.42 -11.70
C PHE A 12 -12.88 -5.49 -10.57
N THR A 13 -12.54 -5.10 -9.34
CA THR A 13 -13.52 -5.14 -8.23
C THR A 13 -14.05 -3.76 -7.84
N PRO A 14 -15.29 -3.68 -7.31
CA PRO A 14 -15.83 -2.44 -6.76
C PRO A 14 -14.97 -1.87 -5.62
N PHE A 15 -14.28 -2.75 -4.87
CA PHE A 15 -13.41 -2.36 -3.77
C PHE A 15 -12.33 -1.36 -4.21
N GLY A 16 -11.65 -1.62 -5.34
CA GLY A 16 -10.65 -0.69 -5.87
C GLY A 16 -11.24 0.68 -6.20
N ARG A 17 -12.41 0.72 -6.86
CA ARG A 17 -13.09 1.98 -7.18
C ARG A 17 -13.47 2.76 -5.92
N TYR A 18 -13.92 2.08 -4.87
CA TYR A 18 -14.23 2.71 -3.59
C TYR A 18 -12.98 3.28 -2.91
N VAL A 19 -11.85 2.57 -2.96
CA VAL A 19 -10.57 3.06 -2.43
C VAL A 19 -10.15 4.36 -3.12
N TYR A 20 -10.20 4.41 -4.46
CA TYR A 20 -9.87 5.64 -5.21
C TYR A 20 -10.88 6.77 -4.96
N ALA A 21 -12.17 6.47 -4.89
CA ALA A 21 -13.22 7.47 -4.62
C ALA A 21 -13.06 8.10 -3.23
N ILE A 22 -12.83 7.29 -2.20
CA ILE A 22 -12.60 7.76 -0.81
C ILE A 22 -11.33 8.59 -0.75
N GLY A 23 -10.26 8.17 -1.43
CA GLY A 23 -9.00 8.92 -1.47
C GLY A 23 -9.12 10.28 -2.16
N GLY A 24 -10.04 10.44 -3.12
CA GLY A 24 -10.24 11.72 -3.80
C GLY A 24 -11.11 12.69 -3.01
N ASN A 25 -12.23 12.20 -2.48
CA ASN A 25 -13.11 12.98 -1.59
C ASN A 25 -13.95 12.02 -0.73
N GLU A 26 -13.57 11.87 0.53
CA GLU A 26 -14.27 10.97 1.46
C GLU A 26 -15.74 11.38 1.69
N GLU A 27 -16.01 12.69 1.76
CA GLU A 27 -17.35 13.20 1.99
C GLU A 27 -18.28 12.91 0.80
N ALA A 28 -17.80 13.14 -0.42
CA ALA A 28 -18.54 12.79 -1.63
C ALA A 28 -18.77 11.27 -1.76
N ALA A 29 -17.78 10.46 -1.38
CA ALA A 29 -17.92 9.00 -1.38
C ALA A 29 -19.01 8.54 -0.40
N ARG A 30 -19.04 9.12 0.81
CA ARG A 30 -20.07 8.84 1.82
C ARG A 30 -21.46 9.26 1.37
N LEU A 31 -21.60 10.44 0.77
CA LEU A 31 -22.86 10.91 0.19
C LEU A 31 -23.34 10.03 -0.97
N SER A 32 -22.42 9.36 -1.67
CA SER A 32 -22.72 8.40 -2.74
C SER A 32 -23.07 6.99 -2.22
N GLY A 33 -23.28 6.82 -0.91
CA GLY A 33 -23.64 5.55 -0.28
C GLY A 33 -22.47 4.59 -0.03
N ILE A 34 -21.22 5.03 -0.22
CA ILE A 34 -20.04 4.19 0.07
C ILE A 34 -19.80 4.20 1.57
N ALA A 35 -19.76 3.01 2.18
CA ALA A 35 -19.37 2.82 3.57
C ALA A 35 -17.85 3.03 3.76
N ALA A 36 -17.39 4.28 3.69
CA ALA A 36 -15.97 4.65 3.68
C ALA A 36 -15.19 4.05 4.86
N GLY A 37 -15.80 3.99 6.05
CA GLY A 37 -15.22 3.35 7.23
C GLY A 37 -14.86 1.87 7.02
N ARG A 38 -15.76 1.08 6.41
CA ARG A 38 -15.51 -0.35 6.15
C ARG A 38 -14.40 -0.56 5.13
N VAL A 39 -14.37 0.26 4.09
CA VAL A 39 -13.33 0.19 3.04
C VAL A 39 -11.96 0.58 3.61
N LYS A 40 -11.89 1.62 4.46
CA LYS A 40 -10.66 1.99 5.18
C LYS A 40 -10.17 0.87 6.09
N ILE A 41 -11.05 0.29 6.92
CA ILE A 41 -10.69 -0.82 7.81
C ILE A 41 -10.13 -2.00 7.00
N ALA A 42 -10.82 -2.40 5.93
CA ALA A 42 -10.34 -3.48 5.06
C ALA A 42 -8.98 -3.16 4.43
N THR A 43 -8.76 -1.91 3.99
CA THR A 43 -7.50 -1.48 3.37
C THR A 43 -6.34 -1.53 4.37
N TYR A 44 -6.54 -1.00 5.58
CA TYR A 44 -5.53 -1.06 6.64
C TYR A 44 -5.29 -2.49 7.15
N ALA A 45 -6.32 -3.32 7.24
CA ALA A 45 -6.17 -4.72 7.63
C ALA A 45 -5.31 -5.51 6.64
N VAL A 46 -5.51 -5.29 5.33
CA VAL A 46 -4.70 -5.90 4.28
C VAL A 46 -3.26 -5.39 4.32
N SER A 47 -3.05 -4.09 4.53
CA SER A 47 -1.71 -3.50 4.71
C SER A 47 -0.98 -4.12 5.91
N GLY A 48 -1.65 -4.21 7.06
CA GLY A 48 -1.09 -4.82 8.27
C GLY A 48 -0.77 -6.31 8.11
N LEU A 49 -1.62 -7.06 7.39
CA LEU A 49 -1.34 -8.47 7.07
C LEU A 49 -0.09 -8.61 6.22
N LEU A 50 0.06 -7.80 5.16
CA LEU A 50 1.24 -7.81 4.31
C LEU A 50 2.50 -7.40 5.06
N ALA A 51 2.42 -6.35 5.89
CA ALA A 51 3.53 -5.91 6.74
C ALA A 51 3.94 -7.00 7.74
N GLY A 52 2.98 -7.70 8.35
CA GLY A 52 3.25 -8.82 9.25
C GLY A 52 3.96 -9.98 8.55
N VAL A 53 3.52 -10.36 7.34
CA VAL A 53 4.19 -11.38 6.53
C VAL A 53 5.62 -10.94 6.17
N ALA A 54 5.81 -9.68 5.77
CA ALA A 54 7.12 -9.12 5.47
C ALA A 54 8.06 -9.14 6.70
N ALA A 55 7.55 -8.77 7.88
CA ALA A 55 8.30 -8.79 9.13
C ALA A 55 8.75 -10.21 9.52
N VAL A 56 7.87 -11.21 9.38
CA VAL A 56 8.23 -12.62 9.64
C VAL A 56 9.36 -13.07 8.72
N LEU A 57 9.29 -12.73 7.42
CA LEU A 57 10.32 -13.07 6.45
C LEU A 57 11.64 -12.34 6.76
N TYR A 58 11.57 -11.06 7.12
CA TYR A 58 12.72 -10.25 7.50
C TYR A 58 13.45 -10.85 8.71
N VAL A 59 12.73 -11.19 9.78
CA VAL A 59 13.30 -11.82 10.98
C VAL A 59 13.91 -13.19 10.65
N ALA A 60 13.24 -13.99 9.81
CA ALA A 60 13.75 -15.30 9.39
C ALA A 60 15.07 -15.21 8.60
N GLN A 61 15.25 -14.13 7.82
CA GLN A 61 16.45 -13.88 7.04
C GLN A 61 17.64 -13.44 7.91
N TYR A 62 17.44 -12.47 8.81
CA TYR A 62 18.55 -11.86 9.55
C TYR A 62 18.94 -12.60 10.84
N ARG A 63 18.06 -13.46 11.38
CA ARG A 63 18.28 -14.30 12.59
C ARG A 63 18.90 -13.56 13.80
N GLN A 64 18.84 -12.23 13.84
CA GLN A 64 19.40 -11.37 14.86
C GLN A 64 18.35 -10.33 15.25
N GLY A 65 17.98 -10.31 16.53
CA GLY A 65 17.11 -9.27 17.10
C GLY A 65 17.88 -8.00 17.36
N LYS A 66 18.21 -7.27 16.28
CA LYS A 66 18.77 -5.92 16.38
C LYS A 66 17.64 -4.94 16.77
N PRO A 67 17.79 -4.10 17.80
CA PRO A 67 16.75 -3.15 18.22
C PRO A 67 16.49 -2.05 17.16
N ASP A 68 17.43 -1.85 16.24
CA ASP A 68 17.37 -0.98 15.07
C ASP A 68 16.81 -1.67 13.82
N ALA A 69 16.46 -2.96 13.89
CA ALA A 69 15.86 -3.69 12.79
C ALA A 69 14.54 -3.05 12.34
N GLY A 70 14.53 -2.52 11.11
CA GLY A 70 13.37 -1.88 10.51
C GLY A 70 13.32 -0.35 10.65
N ALA A 71 14.28 0.26 11.36
CA ALA A 71 14.41 1.71 11.38
C ALA A 71 14.69 2.24 9.96
N GLY A 72 13.93 3.24 9.52
CA GLY A 72 14.04 3.82 8.17
C GLY A 72 13.21 3.12 7.09
N LEU A 73 12.88 1.82 7.25
CA LEU A 73 12.09 1.08 6.25
C LEU A 73 10.71 1.70 6.02
N GLU A 74 10.11 2.32 7.04
CA GLU A 74 8.84 3.03 6.89
C GLU A 74 8.96 4.23 5.93
N LEU A 75 10.02 5.02 6.08
CA LEU A 75 10.27 6.20 5.26
C LEU A 75 10.67 5.80 3.83
N ASP A 76 11.47 4.76 3.70
CA ASP A 76 11.87 4.17 2.41
C ASP A 76 10.65 3.63 1.65
N ALA A 77 9.74 2.95 2.35
CA ALA A 77 8.48 2.49 1.76
C ALA A 77 7.62 3.65 1.26
N ILE A 78 7.50 4.74 2.04
CA ILE A 78 6.80 5.96 1.61
C ILE A 78 7.48 6.58 0.38
N ALA A 79 8.82 6.72 0.40
CA ALA A 79 9.59 7.30 -0.68
C ALA A 79 9.44 6.49 -1.98
N ALA A 80 9.58 5.17 -1.93
CA ALA A 80 9.41 4.29 -3.06
C ALA A 80 8.03 4.42 -3.73
N VAL A 81 6.97 4.50 -2.93
CA VAL A 81 5.57 4.63 -3.41
C VAL A 81 5.32 6.01 -4.02
N VAL A 82 5.92 7.07 -3.47
CA VAL A 82 5.83 8.45 -3.98
C VAL A 82 6.61 8.62 -5.29
N ILE A 83 7.83 8.06 -5.38
CA ILE A 83 8.61 7.98 -6.63
C ILE A 83 7.80 7.25 -7.71
N GLY A 84 7.08 6.19 -7.32
CA GLY A 84 6.14 5.47 -8.18
C GLY A 84 4.90 6.26 -8.61
N GLY A 85 4.71 7.50 -8.13
CA GLY A 85 3.64 8.40 -8.56
C GLY A 85 2.32 8.25 -7.80
N THR A 86 2.31 7.59 -6.65
CA THR A 86 1.12 7.57 -5.78
C THR A 86 1.03 8.84 -4.96
N SER A 87 -0.15 9.48 -4.93
CA SER A 87 -0.35 10.73 -4.21
C SER A 87 -0.55 10.50 -2.71
N LEU A 88 0.19 11.25 -1.88
CA LEU A 88 -0.03 11.30 -0.43
C LEU A 88 -1.36 11.96 -0.05
N MET A 89 -1.90 12.83 -0.92
CA MET A 89 -3.21 13.47 -0.70
C MET A 89 -4.38 12.57 -1.11
N GLY A 90 -4.11 11.39 -1.68
CA GLY A 90 -5.13 10.42 -2.05
C GLY A 90 -5.76 10.67 -3.43
N GLY A 91 -6.60 9.72 -3.85
CA GLY A 91 -7.45 9.85 -5.05
C GLY A 91 -6.73 9.61 -6.38
N ARG A 92 -5.40 9.58 -6.39
CA ARG A 92 -4.58 9.26 -7.57
C ARG A 92 -3.40 8.37 -7.20
N GLY A 93 -3.19 7.33 -8.00
CA GLY A 93 -2.05 6.43 -7.88
C GLY A 93 -2.19 5.21 -8.80
N SER A 94 -1.08 4.64 -9.22
CA SER A 94 -1.05 3.46 -10.08
C SER A 94 -0.24 2.37 -9.41
N LEU A 95 -0.82 1.17 -9.28
CA LEU A 95 -0.11 0.01 -8.73
C LEU A 95 1.13 -0.37 -9.56
N ILE A 96 1.09 -0.15 -10.87
CA ILE A 96 2.24 -0.36 -11.75
C ILE A 96 3.33 0.66 -11.46
N GLY A 97 2.97 1.93 -11.26
CA GLY A 97 3.91 2.99 -10.90
C GLY A 97 4.58 2.70 -9.56
N THR A 98 3.80 2.35 -8.54
CA THR A 98 4.31 1.93 -7.23
C THR A 98 5.25 0.74 -7.31
N PHE A 99 4.92 -0.28 -8.12
CA PHE A 99 5.78 -1.43 -8.31
C PHE A 99 7.13 -1.04 -8.93
N CYS A 100 7.12 -0.19 -9.95
CA CYS A 100 8.36 0.35 -10.54
C CYS A 100 9.15 1.18 -9.53
N GLY A 101 8.48 2.03 -8.73
CA GLY A 101 9.14 2.84 -7.69
C GLY A 101 9.83 2.00 -6.63
N VAL A 102 9.18 0.92 -6.15
CA VAL A 102 9.78 -0.04 -5.20
C VAL A 102 10.96 -0.78 -5.82
N LEU A 103 10.89 -1.17 -7.10
CA LEU A 103 12.03 -1.78 -7.79
C LEU A 103 13.21 -0.84 -7.92
N ILE A 104 12.98 0.43 -8.25
CA ILE A 104 14.05 1.44 -8.35
C ILE A 104 14.69 1.64 -6.98
N PHE A 105 13.89 1.80 -5.93
CA PHE A 105 14.40 2.01 -4.57
C PHE A 105 15.24 0.81 -4.11
N GLY A 106 14.73 -0.41 -4.30
CA GLY A 106 15.43 -1.65 -3.91
C GLY A 106 16.66 -1.99 -4.75
N LEU A 107 16.85 -1.37 -5.91
CA LEU A 107 18.09 -1.49 -6.70
C LEU A 107 19.15 -0.47 -6.28
N LEU A 108 18.75 0.64 -5.65
CA LEU A 108 19.65 1.71 -5.21
C LEU A 108 20.13 1.53 -3.76
N SER A 109 19.35 0.84 -2.92
CA SER A 109 19.64 0.51 -1.51
C SER A 109 20.47 -0.77 -1.38
#